data_AF-A0A1S9D5X0-F1
#
_entry.id   AF-A0A1S9D5X0-F1
#
_cell.length_a   1.000
_cell.length_b   1.000
_cell.length_c   1.000
_cell.angle_alpha   90.00
_cell.angle_beta   90.00
_cell.angle_gamma   90.00
#
_symmetry.space_group_name_H-M   'P 1'
#
loop_
_entity.id
_entity.type
_entity.pdbx_description
1 polymer ?
#
loop_
_entity_poly.entity_id
_entity_poly.type
_entity_poly.pdbx_seq_one_letter_code
_entity_poly.pdbx_strand_id
1 'polypeptide(L)'
;MTDLRRDNTVTFHFLEGDVDSIPGPGISGFYDGPYYSYYKFPRSISDNGAEGESLLSAYDRLYDVVDEEGPFDGVLGFSHGGTLAAGFLIHRAKLYPQELPLFRCAIFINSLPPFQMDSGGTPVIDPDLNGYINIPTVSIGGAEDPLLEYSLALYRLCNPSMSTWVVHSKGHDIPADTRNVSSIAAAIRKLAVQTLAVW
;
A
#
# COMPACT_ATOMS: atom_id res chain seq x y z
N MET A 1 -0.77 24.79 -0.47
CA MET A 1 -1.70 23.90 -1.18
C MET A 1 -1.36 23.95 -2.66
N THR A 2 -0.54 23.01 -3.12
CA THR A 2 -0.39 22.71 -4.55
C THR A 2 -1.59 21.88 -4.93
N ASP A 3 -2.57 22.50 -5.59
CA ASP A 3 -3.73 21.76 -6.11
C ASP A 3 -3.26 20.67 -7.08
N LEU A 4 -3.89 19.49 -7.05
CA LEU A 4 -3.80 18.49 -8.13
C LEU A 4 -4.14 19.20 -9.46
N ARG A 5 -3.11 19.58 -10.23
CA ARG A 5 -3.31 20.26 -11.52
C ARG A 5 -3.60 19.21 -12.57
N ARG A 6 -4.56 19.50 -13.45
CA ARG A 6 -4.82 18.70 -14.65
C ARG A 6 -3.77 18.99 -15.72
N ASP A 7 -2.50 18.75 -15.39
CA ASP A 7 -1.35 18.96 -16.28
C ASP A 7 -0.77 17.64 -16.84
N ASN A 8 -1.43 16.52 -16.54
CA ASN A 8 -1.03 15.15 -16.91
C ASN A 8 0.33 14.72 -16.34
N THR A 9 0.80 15.36 -15.27
CA THR A 9 2.03 14.97 -14.58
C THR A 9 1.73 14.23 -13.27
N VAL A 10 2.71 13.47 -12.80
CA VAL A 10 2.73 12.86 -11.47
C VAL A 10 4.15 12.97 -10.95
N THR A 11 4.30 13.37 -9.69
CA THR A 11 5.59 13.41 -9.00
C THR A 11 5.58 12.31 -7.95
N PHE A 12 6.62 11.48 -7.94
CA PHE A 12 6.77 10.43 -6.94
C PHE A 12 7.80 10.83 -5.91
N HIS A 13 7.44 10.68 -4.64
CA HIS A 13 8.35 10.72 -3.51
C HIS A 13 8.52 9.29 -3.02
N PHE A 14 9.76 8.83 -2.98
CA PHE A 14 10.09 7.46 -2.57
C PHE A 14 10.58 7.50 -1.13
N LEU A 15 9.89 6.77 -0.26
CA LEU A 15 10.34 6.54 1.11
C LEU A 15 11.21 5.29 1.14
N GLU A 16 12.39 5.39 1.73
CA GLU A 16 13.24 4.23 2.01
C GLU A 16 12.93 3.66 3.40
N GLY A 17 12.95 2.33 3.49
CA GLY A 17 12.94 1.64 4.78
C GLY A 17 14.31 1.70 5.45
N ASP A 18 14.33 1.57 6.77
CA ASP A 18 15.52 1.73 7.62
C ASP A 18 15.77 0.54 8.55
N VAL A 19 14.95 -0.51 8.45
CA VAL A 19 15.12 -1.74 9.23
C VAL A 19 15.91 -2.76 8.41
N ASP A 20 17.05 -3.21 8.94
CA ASP A 20 17.86 -4.26 8.30
C ASP A 20 17.01 -5.49 7.96
N SER A 21 17.15 -6.00 6.73
CA SER A 21 16.40 -7.15 6.25
C SER A 21 17.21 -8.07 5.35
N ILE A 22 16.65 -9.24 5.07
CA ILE A 22 17.10 -10.11 3.98
C ILE A 22 16.45 -9.65 2.67
N PRO A 23 17.03 -9.96 1.49
CA PRO A 23 16.38 -9.62 0.23
C PRO A 23 14.98 -10.24 0.14
N GLY A 24 14.04 -9.47 -0.38
CA GLY A 24 12.71 -9.98 -0.70
C GLY A 24 12.76 -11.14 -1.71
N PRO A 25 11.69 -11.96 -1.79
CA PRO A 25 11.60 -13.02 -2.80
C PRO A 25 11.86 -12.49 -4.20
N GLY A 26 12.76 -13.13 -4.95
CA GLY A 26 13.12 -12.72 -6.32
C GLY A 26 14.15 -11.60 -6.43
N ILE A 27 14.60 -11.00 -5.31
CA ILE A 27 15.61 -9.92 -5.32
C ILE A 27 17.05 -10.46 -5.17
N SER A 28 17.21 -11.53 -4.39
CA SER A 28 18.53 -12.11 -4.13
C SER A 28 19.25 -12.48 -5.43
N GLY A 29 20.47 -11.97 -5.61
CA GLY A 29 21.31 -12.22 -6.78
C GLY A 29 21.15 -11.23 -7.95
N PHE A 30 20.18 -10.30 -7.88
CA PHE A 30 20.05 -9.19 -8.85
C PHE A 30 20.71 -7.90 -8.36
N TYR A 31 20.62 -7.63 -7.06
CA TYR A 31 21.22 -6.47 -6.42
C TYR A 31 22.12 -6.93 -5.28
N ASP A 32 23.18 -6.17 -5.00
CA ASP A 32 23.99 -6.39 -3.81
C ASP A 32 23.35 -5.68 -2.61
N GLY A 33 23.51 -6.25 -1.42
CA GLY A 33 23.05 -5.62 -0.18
C GLY A 33 23.89 -4.37 0.20
N PRO A 34 23.53 -3.67 1.29
CA PRO A 34 22.53 -4.05 2.30
C PRO A 34 21.09 -3.93 1.81
N TYR A 35 20.17 -4.63 2.49
CA TYR A 35 18.73 -4.58 2.23
C TYR A 35 17.99 -4.03 3.43
N TYR A 36 16.93 -3.27 3.16
CA TYR A 36 16.12 -2.64 4.18
C TYR A 36 14.63 -2.89 3.95
N SER A 37 13.88 -2.93 5.04
CA SER A 37 12.42 -2.98 5.06
C SER A 37 11.87 -1.81 5.90
N TYR A 38 10.60 -1.45 5.70
CA TYR A 38 9.98 -0.36 6.45
C TYR A 38 9.76 -0.68 7.93
N TYR A 39 9.44 -1.93 8.22
CA TYR A 39 9.38 -2.50 9.57
C TYR A 39 9.81 -3.96 9.50
N LYS A 40 9.94 -4.62 10.66
CA LYS A 40 10.19 -6.07 10.74
C LYS A 40 9.06 -6.83 10.06
N PHE A 41 9.32 -7.32 8.86
CA PHE A 41 8.30 -7.89 7.98
C PHE A 41 8.69 -9.30 7.50
N PRO A 42 7.75 -10.26 7.47
CA PRO A 42 6.37 -10.15 7.96
C PRO A 42 6.30 -10.17 9.49
N ARG A 43 5.20 -9.69 10.07
CA ARG A 43 4.94 -9.88 11.50
C ARG A 43 4.53 -11.32 11.79
N SER A 44 4.77 -11.82 12.99
CA SER A 44 4.41 -13.15 13.47
C SER A 44 3.37 -13.06 14.59
N ILE A 45 2.39 -13.99 14.59
CA ILE A 45 1.41 -14.11 15.69
C ILE A 45 2.10 -14.43 17.03
N SER A 46 3.27 -15.07 16.99
CA SER A 46 4.05 -15.41 18.19
C SER A 46 5.01 -14.31 18.64
N ASP A 47 5.01 -13.14 17.99
CA ASP A 47 5.87 -12.04 18.39
C ASP A 47 5.52 -11.49 19.78
N ASN A 48 6.55 -11.08 20.51
CA ASN A 48 6.43 -10.57 21.88
C ASN A 48 6.16 -9.05 21.92
N GLY A 49 5.78 -8.43 20.80
CA GLY A 49 5.44 -7.01 20.67
C GLY A 49 6.49 -6.16 19.95
N ALA A 50 7.72 -6.67 19.78
CA ALA A 50 8.83 -5.92 19.17
C ALA A 50 8.61 -5.62 17.67
N GLU A 51 7.87 -6.48 16.96
CA GLU A 51 7.48 -6.24 15.57
C GLU A 51 6.34 -5.23 15.48
N GLY A 52 5.46 -5.20 16.49
CA GLY A 52 4.44 -4.17 16.65
C GLY A 52 5.04 -2.79 16.86
N GLU A 53 6.05 -2.67 17.72
CA GLU A 53 6.81 -1.42 17.92
C GLU A 53 7.47 -0.96 16.62
N SER A 54 8.12 -1.87 15.88
CA SER A 54 8.73 -1.54 14.59
C SER A 54 7.71 -1.05 13.55
N LEU A 55 6.50 -1.60 13.53
CA LEU A 55 5.41 -1.13 12.66
C LEU A 55 4.94 0.28 13.04
N LEU A 56 4.80 0.55 14.33
CA LEU A 56 4.42 1.88 14.81
C LEU A 56 5.49 2.92 14.45
N SER A 57 6.77 2.59 14.59
CA SER A 57 7.86 3.46 14.11
C SER A 57 7.80 3.74 12.61
N ALA A 58 7.40 2.76 11.80
CA ALA A 58 7.18 2.97 10.36
C ALA A 58 6.00 3.92 10.07
N TYR A 59 4.95 3.90 10.90
CA TYR A 59 3.86 4.88 10.82
C TYR A 59 4.30 6.27 11.25
N ASP A 60 5.07 6.39 12.33
CA ASP A 60 5.64 7.67 12.77
C ASP A 60 6.47 8.30 11.65
N ARG A 61 7.32 7.50 10.98
CA ARG A 61 8.11 7.95 9.83
C ARG A 61 7.24 8.41 8.66
N LEU A 62 6.09 7.78 8.41
CA LEU A 62 5.13 8.25 7.40
C LEU A 62 4.50 9.59 7.80
N TYR A 63 4.21 9.81 9.08
CA TYR A 63 3.75 11.11 9.56
C TYR A 63 4.83 12.18 9.38
N ASP A 64 6.06 11.91 9.79
CA ASP A 64 7.18 12.85 9.66
C ASP A 64 7.37 13.30 8.20
N VAL A 65 7.37 12.35 7.26
CA VAL A 65 7.50 12.65 5.81
C VAL A 65 6.34 13.48 5.29
N VAL A 66 5.11 13.18 5.73
CA VAL A 66 3.94 13.98 5.33
C VAL A 66 4.02 15.40 5.88
N ASP A 67 4.50 15.57 7.12
CA ASP A 67 4.62 16.87 7.76
C ASP A 67 5.77 17.71 7.17
N GLU A 68 6.89 17.07 6.80
CA GLU A 68 8.08 17.75 6.29
C GLU A 68 8.03 18.02 4.78
N GLU A 69 7.55 17.05 3.99
CA GLU A 69 7.62 17.08 2.52
C GLU A 69 6.24 17.19 1.83
N GLY A 70 5.16 17.04 2.60
CA GLY A 70 3.81 17.14 2.07
C GLY A 70 3.36 18.57 1.73
N PRO A 71 2.08 18.75 1.39
CA PRO A 71 1.04 17.72 1.33
C PRO A 71 1.19 16.80 0.11
N PHE A 72 0.86 15.51 0.30
CA PHE A 72 0.76 14.53 -0.78
C PHE A 72 -0.71 14.27 -1.15
N ASP A 73 -1.00 14.18 -2.45
CA ASP A 73 -2.36 13.85 -2.89
C ASP A 73 -2.74 12.39 -2.65
N GLY A 74 -1.77 11.48 -2.64
CA GLY A 74 -2.04 10.05 -2.50
C GLY A 74 -0.84 9.24 -2.02
N VAL A 75 -1.13 8.01 -1.62
CA VAL A 75 -0.12 7.00 -1.23
C VAL A 75 -0.15 5.84 -2.21
N LEU A 76 1.03 5.35 -2.61
CA LEU A 76 1.17 4.20 -3.50
C LEU A 76 2.11 3.18 -2.88
N GLY A 77 1.75 1.91 -2.92
CA GLY A 77 2.63 0.85 -2.44
C GLY A 77 2.51 -0.45 -3.24
N PHE A 78 3.65 -1.13 -3.38
CA PHE A 78 3.75 -2.48 -3.92
C PHE A 78 4.01 -3.47 -2.78
N SER A 79 3.32 -4.62 -2.79
CA SER A 79 3.50 -5.71 -1.82
C SER A 79 3.57 -5.19 -0.38
N HIS A 80 4.69 -5.38 0.30
CA HIS A 80 4.96 -4.86 1.64
C HIS A 80 4.66 -3.35 1.80
N GLY A 81 5.06 -2.51 0.85
CA GLY A 81 4.80 -1.07 0.91
C GLY A 81 3.31 -0.72 0.81
N GLY A 82 2.53 -1.50 0.05
CA GLY A 82 1.08 -1.29 -0.02
C GLY A 82 0.36 -1.85 1.21
N THR A 83 0.85 -2.94 1.79
CA THR A 83 0.39 -3.43 3.10
C THR A 83 0.64 -2.40 4.21
N LEU A 84 1.82 -1.77 4.22
CA LEU A 84 2.14 -0.66 5.12
C LEU A 84 1.18 0.52 4.92
N ALA A 85 1.00 0.96 3.66
CA ALA A 85 0.11 2.08 3.34
C ALA A 85 -1.35 1.80 3.76
N ALA A 86 -1.87 0.59 3.50
CA ALA A 86 -3.20 0.19 3.94
C ALA A 86 -3.32 0.19 5.46
N GLY A 87 -2.33 -0.38 6.16
CA GLY A 87 -2.25 -0.37 7.62
C GLY A 87 -2.22 1.03 8.21
N PHE A 88 -1.43 1.93 7.62
CA PHE A 88 -1.32 3.32 8.04
C PHE A 88 -2.66 4.06 7.91
N LEU A 89 -3.32 3.93 6.76
CA LEU A 89 -4.65 4.52 6.53
C LEU A 89 -5.68 4.03 7.57
N ILE A 90 -5.71 2.71 7.82
CA ILE A 90 -6.62 2.10 8.80
C ILE A 90 -6.29 2.58 10.22
N HIS A 91 -5.01 2.56 10.60
CA HIS A 91 -4.53 2.98 11.91
C HIS A 91 -4.90 4.44 12.20
N ARG A 92 -4.63 5.33 11.24
CA ARG A 92 -4.98 6.76 11.35
C ARG A 92 -6.48 6.97 11.48
N ALA A 93 -7.29 6.30 10.65
CA ALA A 93 -8.75 6.43 10.72
C ALA A 93 -9.34 5.93 12.04
N LYS A 94 -8.70 4.93 12.68
CA LYS A 94 -9.05 4.46 14.03
C LYS A 94 -8.70 5.47 15.11
N LEU A 95 -7.50 6.07 15.06
CA LEU A 95 -7.04 7.03 16.08
C LEU A 95 -7.75 8.39 15.98
N TYR A 96 -8.03 8.84 14.76
CA TYR A 96 -8.55 10.18 14.50
C TYR A 96 -9.84 10.13 13.66
N PRO A 97 -10.94 9.55 14.17
CA PRO A 97 -12.14 9.28 13.39
C PRO A 97 -12.91 10.54 12.93
N GLN A 98 -12.59 11.71 13.48
CA GLN A 98 -13.20 12.99 13.14
C GLN A 98 -12.33 13.86 12.22
N GLU A 99 -11.11 13.42 11.93
CA GLU A 99 -10.21 14.15 11.05
C GLU A 99 -10.42 13.75 9.59
N LEU A 100 -10.11 14.69 8.70
CA LEU A 100 -10.10 14.42 7.27
C LEU A 100 -8.96 13.44 6.93
N PRO A 101 -9.14 12.57 5.93
CA PRO A 101 -8.06 11.69 5.47
C PRO A 101 -6.80 12.48 5.08
N LEU A 102 -5.63 11.93 5.47
CA LEU A 102 -4.33 12.55 5.17
C LEU A 102 -4.02 12.56 3.67
N PHE A 103 -4.46 11.51 2.98
CA PHE A 103 -4.31 11.33 1.54
C PHE A 103 -5.68 11.38 0.87
N ARG A 104 -5.73 11.92 -0.34
CA ARG A 104 -6.97 12.01 -1.12
C ARG A 104 -7.24 10.76 -1.95
N CYS A 105 -6.23 9.90 -2.16
CA CYS A 105 -6.38 8.59 -2.79
C CYS A 105 -5.27 7.60 -2.40
N ALA A 106 -5.46 6.32 -2.73
CA ALA A 106 -4.44 5.29 -2.55
C ALA A 106 -4.36 4.29 -3.72
N ILE A 107 -3.16 3.77 -3.97
CA ILE A 107 -2.90 2.74 -4.99
C ILE A 107 -2.17 1.56 -4.34
N PHE A 108 -2.73 0.36 -4.46
CA PHE A 108 -2.15 -0.87 -3.92
C PHE A 108 -1.84 -1.84 -5.06
N ILE A 109 -0.59 -2.30 -5.16
CA ILE A 109 -0.16 -3.24 -6.21
C ILE A 109 0.33 -4.52 -5.54
N ASN A 110 -0.31 -5.66 -5.84
CA ASN A 110 0.03 -6.98 -5.28
C ASN A 110 0.21 -6.97 -3.76
N SER A 111 -0.61 -6.16 -3.08
CA SER A 111 -0.50 -5.90 -1.63
C SER A 111 -1.56 -6.67 -0.86
N LEU A 112 -1.37 -6.78 0.45
CA LEU A 112 -2.27 -7.50 1.35
C LEU A 112 -2.85 -6.52 2.38
N PRO A 113 -3.99 -6.84 3.02
CA PRO A 113 -4.36 -6.18 4.27
C PRO A 113 -3.25 -6.35 5.31
N PRO A 114 -3.21 -5.51 6.37
CA PRO A 114 -2.45 -5.83 7.57
C PRO A 114 -2.69 -7.27 8.03
N PHE A 115 -1.60 -8.00 8.24
CA PHE A 115 -1.62 -9.42 8.57
C PHE A 115 -0.48 -9.78 9.53
N GLN A 116 -0.59 -10.98 10.10
CA GLN A 116 0.46 -11.66 10.84
C GLN A 116 0.62 -13.09 10.30
N MET A 117 1.83 -13.62 10.32
CA MET A 117 2.12 -14.99 9.92
C MET A 117 1.84 -15.93 11.07
N ASP A 118 1.09 -16.99 10.80
CA ASP A 118 0.97 -18.11 11.73
C ASP A 118 2.25 -18.97 11.76
N SER A 119 2.27 -19.95 12.67
CA SER A 119 3.41 -20.87 12.80
C SER A 119 3.60 -21.79 11.59
N GLY A 120 2.61 -21.90 10.71
CA GLY A 120 2.68 -22.63 9.45
C GLY A 120 3.18 -21.79 8.27
N GLY A 121 3.44 -20.50 8.47
CA GLY A 121 3.86 -19.58 7.42
C GLY A 121 2.70 -19.10 6.54
N THR A 122 1.46 -19.14 7.04
CA THR A 122 0.29 -18.61 6.33
C THR A 122 -0.05 -17.20 6.82
N PRO A 123 -0.32 -16.25 5.91
CA PRO A 123 -0.82 -14.93 6.29
C PRO A 123 -2.23 -15.02 6.91
N VAL A 124 -2.36 -14.53 8.13
CA VAL A 124 -3.62 -14.35 8.85
C VAL A 124 -3.93 -12.85 8.91
N ILE A 125 -4.99 -12.44 8.21
CA ILE A 125 -5.43 -11.03 8.16
C ILE A 125 -5.81 -10.57 9.56
N ASP A 126 -5.36 -9.38 9.95
CA ASP A 126 -5.72 -8.78 11.23
C ASP A 126 -7.25 -8.56 11.33
N PRO A 127 -7.86 -8.67 12.53
CA PRO A 127 -9.27 -8.39 12.70
C PRO A 127 -9.59 -6.88 12.60
N ASP A 128 -10.88 -6.57 12.48
CA ASP A 128 -11.42 -5.21 12.58
C ASP A 128 -10.82 -4.19 11.61
N LEU A 129 -10.66 -4.57 10.34
CA LEU A 129 -10.10 -3.69 9.28
C LEU A 129 -11.16 -3.00 8.41
N ASN A 130 -12.44 -3.40 8.53
CA ASN A 130 -13.51 -2.92 7.65
C ASN A 130 -13.90 -1.46 7.93
N GLY A 131 -14.20 -0.71 6.87
CA GLY A 131 -14.83 0.61 6.97
C GLY A 131 -13.88 1.79 7.19
N TYR A 132 -12.57 1.55 7.22
CA TYR A 132 -11.58 2.60 7.50
C TYR A 132 -10.93 3.21 6.25
N ILE A 133 -10.85 2.48 5.13
CA ILE A 133 -10.30 3.01 3.88
C ILE A 133 -11.42 3.67 3.07
N ASN A 134 -11.74 4.91 3.44
CA ASN A 134 -12.84 5.70 2.87
C ASN A 134 -12.35 6.82 1.93
N ILE A 135 -11.42 6.48 1.03
CA ILE A 135 -10.89 7.38 -0.01
C ILE A 135 -10.93 6.66 -1.37
N PRO A 136 -10.90 7.38 -2.49
CA PRO A 136 -10.73 6.77 -3.81
C PRO A 136 -9.50 5.84 -3.86
N THR A 137 -9.66 4.62 -4.37
CA THR A 137 -8.55 3.66 -4.47
C THR A 137 -8.49 2.92 -5.81
N VAL A 138 -7.28 2.49 -6.17
CA VAL A 138 -7.05 1.48 -7.19
C VAL A 138 -6.27 0.33 -6.57
N SER A 139 -6.85 -0.87 -6.60
CA SER A 139 -6.17 -2.11 -6.20
C SER A 139 -5.84 -2.91 -7.46
N ILE A 140 -4.59 -3.34 -7.58
CA ILE A 140 -4.03 -4.04 -8.73
C ILE A 140 -3.48 -5.38 -8.25
N GLY A 141 -3.92 -6.48 -8.87
CA GLY A 141 -3.45 -7.84 -8.58
C GLY A 141 -2.88 -8.57 -9.79
N GLY A 142 -1.88 -9.40 -9.58
CA GLY A 142 -1.33 -10.30 -10.59
C GLY A 142 -2.15 -11.59 -10.71
N ALA A 143 -2.60 -11.94 -11.91
CA ALA A 143 -3.39 -13.14 -12.18
C ALA A 143 -2.65 -14.44 -11.82
N GLU A 144 -1.32 -14.42 -11.86
CA GLU A 144 -0.45 -15.57 -11.52
C GLU A 144 0.20 -15.38 -10.13
N ASP A 145 -0.21 -14.36 -9.38
CA ASP A 145 0.32 -14.11 -8.04
C ASP A 145 -0.30 -15.13 -7.04
N PRO A 146 0.51 -15.93 -6.34
CA PRO A 146 -0.01 -16.84 -5.32
C PRO A 146 -0.75 -16.11 -4.18
N LEU A 147 -0.54 -14.80 -4.02
CA LEU A 147 -1.18 -13.97 -3.01
C LEU A 147 -2.38 -13.16 -3.55
N LEU A 148 -2.85 -13.44 -4.78
CA LEU A 148 -3.95 -12.70 -5.42
C LEU A 148 -5.22 -12.63 -4.55
N GLU A 149 -5.53 -13.71 -3.83
CA GLU A 149 -6.70 -13.73 -2.94
C GLU A 149 -6.62 -12.69 -1.82
N TYR A 150 -5.42 -12.39 -1.35
CA TYR A 150 -5.17 -11.36 -0.34
C TYR A 150 -5.23 -9.96 -0.95
N SER A 151 -4.74 -9.76 -2.17
CA SER A 151 -4.97 -8.48 -2.89
C SER A 151 -6.45 -8.20 -3.12
N LEU A 152 -7.24 -9.24 -3.41
CA LEU A 152 -8.69 -9.12 -3.47
C LEU A 152 -9.31 -8.82 -2.09
N ALA A 153 -8.76 -9.39 -1.01
CA ALA A 153 -9.19 -9.08 0.35
C ALA A 153 -8.94 -7.61 0.70
N LEU A 154 -7.78 -7.05 0.34
CA LEU A 154 -7.49 -5.62 0.53
C LEU A 154 -8.44 -4.72 -0.27
N TYR A 155 -8.69 -5.08 -1.53
CA TYR A 155 -9.68 -4.37 -2.35
C TYR A 155 -11.06 -4.33 -1.68
N ARG A 156 -11.50 -5.44 -1.06
CA ARG A 156 -12.78 -5.52 -0.35
C ARG A 156 -12.87 -4.66 0.92
N LEU A 157 -11.74 -4.25 1.50
CA LEU A 157 -11.70 -3.30 2.63
C LEU A 157 -11.92 -1.85 2.20
N CYS A 158 -11.69 -1.54 0.92
CA CYS A 158 -11.85 -0.20 0.37
C CYS A 158 -13.33 0.15 0.15
N ASN A 159 -13.68 1.44 0.17
CA ASN A 159 -15.04 1.88 -0.11
C ASN A 159 -15.49 1.43 -1.53
N PRO A 160 -16.56 0.62 -1.65
CA PRO A 160 -16.99 0.04 -2.94
C PRO A 160 -17.52 1.06 -3.95
N SER A 161 -17.91 2.26 -3.52
CA SER A 161 -18.38 3.33 -4.41
C SER A 161 -17.27 4.10 -5.12
N MET A 162 -16.02 3.98 -4.63
CA MET A 162 -14.87 4.76 -5.09
C MET A 162 -13.59 3.93 -5.29
N SER A 163 -13.68 2.61 -5.19
CA SER A 163 -12.57 1.69 -5.44
C SER A 163 -12.65 1.07 -6.84
N THR A 164 -11.50 0.83 -7.45
CA THR A 164 -11.37 0.12 -8.72
C THR A 164 -10.45 -1.08 -8.56
N TRP A 165 -10.87 -2.24 -9.09
CA TRP A 165 -10.07 -3.46 -9.16
C TRP A 165 -9.49 -3.67 -10.57
N VAL A 166 -8.20 -3.92 -10.66
CA VAL A 166 -7.49 -4.21 -11.91
C VAL A 166 -6.69 -5.51 -11.75
N VAL A 167 -6.71 -6.37 -12.76
CA VAL A 167 -5.89 -7.57 -12.80
C VAL A 167 -4.94 -7.51 -13.99
N HIS A 168 -3.66 -7.78 -13.76
CA HIS A 168 -2.66 -7.92 -14.83
C HIS A 168 -2.25 -9.38 -15.01
N SER A 169 -1.66 -9.72 -16.15
CA SER A 169 -1.36 -11.11 -16.53
C SER A 169 -0.04 -11.66 -15.97
N LYS A 170 0.51 -11.11 -14.89
CA LYS A 170 1.82 -11.53 -14.33
C LYS A 170 1.64 -12.10 -12.92
N GLY A 171 2.73 -12.60 -12.34
CA GLY A 171 2.81 -13.00 -10.94
C GLY A 171 2.94 -11.82 -9.99
N HIS A 172 3.67 -12.02 -8.89
CA HIS A 172 3.95 -11.01 -7.87
C HIS A 172 4.99 -9.98 -8.34
N ASP A 173 4.62 -9.18 -9.35
CA ASP A 173 5.53 -8.28 -10.07
C ASP A 173 4.80 -7.03 -10.60
N ILE A 174 5.54 -5.97 -10.91
CA ILE A 174 5.02 -4.77 -11.58
C ILE A 174 5.21 -4.96 -13.10
N PRO A 175 4.13 -5.08 -13.88
CA PRO A 175 4.26 -5.37 -15.31
C PRO A 175 4.88 -4.20 -16.08
N ALA A 176 5.83 -4.52 -16.96
CA ALA A 176 6.43 -3.56 -17.90
C ALA A 176 5.85 -3.67 -19.33
N ASP A 177 4.99 -4.66 -19.61
CA ASP A 177 4.42 -4.84 -20.94
C ASP A 177 3.27 -3.86 -21.22
N THR A 178 3.23 -3.38 -22.47
CA THR A 178 2.30 -2.33 -22.93
C THR A 178 0.84 -2.61 -22.59
N ARG A 179 0.39 -3.87 -22.68
CA ARG A 179 -1.01 -4.22 -22.45
C ARG A 179 -1.39 -4.00 -20.99
N ASN A 180 -0.63 -4.59 -20.08
CA ASN A 180 -0.88 -4.47 -18.63
C ASN A 180 -0.69 -3.02 -18.17
N VAL A 181 0.38 -2.36 -18.62
CA VAL A 181 0.65 -0.95 -18.31
C VAL A 181 -0.49 -0.03 -18.77
N SER A 182 -1.02 -0.22 -19.98
CA SER A 182 -2.12 0.62 -20.49
C SER A 182 -3.38 0.49 -19.64
N SER A 183 -3.70 -0.74 -19.20
CA SER A 183 -4.86 -1.00 -18.34
C SER A 183 -4.70 -0.34 -16.96
N ILE A 184 -3.53 -0.50 -16.35
CA ILE A 184 -3.21 0.10 -15.04
C ILE A 184 -3.23 1.64 -15.13
N ALA A 185 -2.59 2.20 -16.15
CA ALA A 185 -2.54 3.65 -16.36
C ALA A 185 -3.94 4.24 -16.59
N ALA A 186 -4.83 3.54 -17.31
CA ALA A 186 -6.21 3.97 -17.48
C ALA A 186 -6.97 4.05 -16.15
N ALA A 187 -6.79 3.06 -15.27
CA ALA A 187 -7.38 3.06 -13.94
C ALA A 187 -6.83 4.19 -13.04
N ILE A 188 -5.51 4.42 -13.05
CA ILE A 188 -4.88 5.51 -12.30
C ILE A 188 -5.34 6.88 -12.80
N ARG A 189 -5.49 7.06 -14.12
CA ARG A 189 -6.04 8.31 -14.67
C ARG A 189 -7.49 8.54 -14.23
N LYS A 190 -8.31 7.49 -14.21
CA LYS A 190 -9.68 7.55 -13.70
C LYS A 190 -9.70 7.92 -12.21
N LEU A 191 -8.80 7.33 -11.42
CA LEU A 191 -8.63 7.64 -10.00
C LEU A 191 -8.34 9.13 -9.81
N ALA A 192 -7.36 9.68 -10.52
CA ALA A 192 -7.01 11.11 -10.43
C ALA A 192 -8.20 12.03 -10.73
N VAL A 193 -9.03 11.68 -11.72
CA VAL A 193 -10.27 12.43 -12.01
C VAL A 193 -11.30 12.32 -10.88
N GLN A 194 -11.46 11.13 -10.27
CA GLN A 194 -12.36 10.95 -9.13
C GLN A 194 -11.87 11.72 -7.90
N THR A 195 -10.57 11.72 -7.62
CA THR A 195 -9.96 12.45 -6.50
C THR A 195 -10.22 13.95 -6.57
N LEU A 196 -10.22 14.52 -7.78
CA LEU A 196 -10.57 15.92 -8.04
C LEU A 196 -12.05 16.26 -7.83
N ALA A 197 -12.95 15.27 -7.81
CA ALA A 197 -14.38 15.50 -7.67
C ALA A 197 -14.89 15.35 -6.22
N VAL A 198 -14.12 14.66 -5.37
CA VAL A 198 -14.48 14.34 -3.97
C VAL A 198 -13.92 15.36 -2.99
N TRP A 199 -12.91 16.13 -3.39
CA TRP A 199 -12.13 17.06 -2.56
C TRP A 199 -12.08 18.46 -3.16
#